data_AF-A0AAV4DGS7-F1
#
_entry.id   AF-A0AAV4DGS7-F1
#
_cell.length_a   1.000
_cell.length_b   1.000
_cell.length_c   1.000
_cell.angle_alpha   90.00
_cell.angle_beta   90.00
_cell.angle_gamma   90.00
#
_symmetry.space_group_name_H-M   'P 1'
#
loop_
_entity.id
_entity.type
_entity.pdbx_description
1 polymer ?
#
loop_
_entity_poly.entity_id
_entity_poly.type
_entity_poly.pdbx_seq_one_letter_code
_entity_poly.pdbx_strand_id
1 'polypeptide(L)'
;MEGSGFEEIILESGICANGSLQGVMSGKHYNRALRIHATLVEALDRLLWSEFSMKFNVTDKLKSIANEMKIHGICSNLLDIDSLQNGEDLKSLIQDYENERHKIRTGERGLTQQFWMNYIDNVWNVLNLLRAVKTNDFTQYKTCLKAMVPLFFSMDQQNYARYLSLYVANLNAIDDTHPEAAKCIRECALSVRRVNRPASGIPVDQTIEQTINQSAKSCGGIIGMSRNTQAYDRWCLTRHERAIYAVRAFSWVNMYDAKDALGKRNRESEIVRSLNDVEKATEAIKNFSNAFDSLQDEDLMCLSSGKTIPKETAKTITDMNTSGMTAYQNFVNERLKTGKTSFFAPIKRQNLTTFGSLKKVVKVRTSADKTIKVVAQRNVCAQALMLCHEHNIDVQRVFSYPMGPIPWALASKDCHRISEGG
;
A
#
# COMPACT_ATOMS: atom_id res chain seq x y z
N MET A 1 0.24 7.03 8.52
CA MET A 1 -1.08 6.34 8.57
C MET A 1 -1.53 6.09 9.99
N GLU A 2 -0.68 5.65 10.92
CA GLU A 2 -1.14 5.46 12.30
C GLU A 2 -1.77 6.73 12.88
N GLY A 3 -3.02 6.63 13.34
CA GLY A 3 -3.77 7.74 13.92
C GLY A 3 -4.36 8.74 12.91
N SER A 4 -4.29 8.46 11.60
CA SER A 4 -4.92 9.31 10.57
C SER A 4 -6.37 8.97 10.27
N GLY A 5 -6.94 7.97 10.95
CA GLY A 5 -8.26 7.41 10.68
C GLY A 5 -8.23 6.16 9.79
N PHE A 6 -7.04 5.77 9.32
CA PHE A 6 -6.89 4.60 8.44
C PHE A 6 -7.35 3.33 9.14
N GLU A 7 -6.94 3.11 10.39
CA GLU A 7 -7.29 1.92 11.15
C GLU A 7 -8.80 1.77 11.35
N GLU A 8 -9.48 2.85 11.71
CA GLU A 8 -10.93 2.86 11.93
C GLU A 8 -11.69 2.59 10.63
N ILE A 9 -11.28 3.20 9.50
CA ILE A 9 -11.91 2.98 8.20
C ILE A 9 -11.86 1.51 7.78
N ILE A 10 -10.70 0.86 7.92
CA ILE A 10 -10.54 -0.54 7.48
C ILE A 10 -11.21 -1.55 8.43
N LEU A 11 -11.42 -1.17 9.70
CA LEU A 11 -12.20 -1.96 10.66
C LEU A 11 -13.70 -1.80 10.40
N GLU A 12 -14.17 -0.57 10.21
CA GLU A 12 -15.59 -0.25 9.99
C GLU A 12 -16.10 -0.86 8.68
N SER A 13 -15.31 -0.77 7.61
CA SER A 13 -15.63 -1.42 6.32
C SER A 13 -15.62 -2.95 6.38
N GLY A 14 -15.12 -3.56 7.46
CA GLY A 14 -15.04 -5.02 7.61
C GLY A 14 -14.01 -5.70 6.69
N ILE A 15 -13.20 -4.95 5.94
CA ILE A 15 -12.16 -5.52 5.05
C ILE A 15 -10.95 -6.07 5.85
N CYS A 16 -10.78 -5.61 7.09
CA CYS A 16 -9.79 -6.10 8.03
C CYS A 16 -10.42 -6.39 9.39
N ALA A 17 -10.15 -7.58 9.95
CA ALA A 17 -10.51 -7.89 11.32
C ALA A 17 -9.50 -7.30 12.32
N ASN A 18 -9.96 -6.98 13.54
CA ASN A 18 -9.14 -6.39 14.60
C ASN A 18 -7.86 -7.20 14.90
N GLY A 19 -7.97 -8.54 14.98
CA GLY A 19 -6.81 -9.41 15.21
C GLY A 19 -5.75 -9.39 14.10
N SER A 20 -6.07 -8.84 12.93
CA SER A 20 -5.15 -8.73 11.78
C SER A 20 -4.58 -7.32 11.59
N LEU A 21 -5.13 -6.32 12.28
CA LEU A 21 -4.83 -4.90 12.07
C LEU A 21 -3.33 -4.61 12.28
N GLN A 22 -2.76 -5.06 13.40
CA GLN A 22 -1.35 -4.82 13.69
C GLN A 22 -0.43 -5.45 12.64
N GLY A 23 -0.76 -6.63 12.14
CA GLY A 23 0.00 -7.30 11.09
C GLY A 23 -0.10 -6.60 9.74
N VAL A 24 -1.22 -5.93 9.46
CA VAL A 24 -1.41 -5.06 8.28
C VAL A 24 -0.60 -3.77 8.43
N MET A 25 -0.75 -3.06 9.54
CA MET A 25 -0.07 -1.79 9.81
C MET A 25 1.46 -1.93 9.84
N SER A 26 1.97 -3.05 10.34
CA SER A 26 3.41 -3.34 10.35
C SER A 26 3.95 -3.92 9.04
N GLY A 27 3.08 -4.20 8.05
CA GLY A 27 3.45 -4.85 6.79
C GLY A 27 3.81 -6.34 6.91
N LYS A 28 3.77 -6.93 8.11
CA LYS A 28 4.06 -8.36 8.33
C LYS A 28 3.11 -9.28 7.57
N HIS A 29 1.84 -8.90 7.46
CA HIS A 29 0.86 -9.59 6.63
C HIS A 29 0.87 -9.06 5.21
N TYR A 30 2.01 -9.18 4.52
CA TYR A 30 2.27 -8.57 3.21
C TYR A 30 1.10 -8.65 2.22
N ASN A 31 0.60 -9.86 1.92
CA ASN A 31 -0.48 -10.05 0.95
C ASN A 31 -1.79 -9.35 1.37
N ARG A 32 -2.09 -9.35 2.67
CA ARG A 32 -3.30 -8.72 3.22
C ARG A 32 -3.15 -7.20 3.25
N ALA A 33 -1.99 -6.70 3.65
CA ALA A 33 -1.67 -5.28 3.66
C ALA A 33 -1.75 -4.69 2.25
N LEU A 34 -1.10 -5.34 1.28
CA LEU A 34 -1.15 -4.91 -0.12
C LEU A 34 -2.58 -4.85 -0.67
N ARG A 35 -3.41 -5.86 -0.35
CA ARG A 35 -4.83 -5.88 -0.76
C ARG A 35 -5.58 -4.69 -0.15
N ILE A 36 -5.46 -4.48 1.17
CA ILE A 36 -6.16 -3.39 1.86
C ILE A 36 -5.74 -2.02 1.33
N HIS A 37 -4.44 -1.80 1.14
CA HIS A 37 -3.94 -0.53 0.58
C HIS A 37 -4.47 -0.30 -0.84
N ALA A 38 -4.50 -1.33 -1.70
CA ALA A 38 -5.06 -1.23 -3.04
C ALA A 38 -6.57 -0.95 -3.02
N THR A 39 -7.33 -1.66 -2.16
CA THR A 39 -8.78 -1.43 -1.97
C THR A 39 -9.06 0.00 -1.50
N LEU A 40 -8.29 0.50 -0.53
CA LEU A 40 -8.50 1.84 -0.01
C LEU A 40 -8.14 2.92 -1.03
N VAL A 41 -7.06 2.74 -1.81
CA VAL A 41 -6.71 3.68 -2.89
C VAL A 41 -7.80 3.72 -3.95
N GLU A 42 -8.31 2.58 -4.40
CA GLU A 42 -9.42 2.53 -5.35
C GLU A 42 -10.67 3.24 -4.81
N ALA A 43 -11.00 3.03 -3.52
CA ALA A 43 -12.12 3.74 -2.89
C ALA A 43 -11.91 5.26 -2.84
N LEU A 44 -10.70 5.71 -2.50
CA LEU A 44 -10.34 7.13 -2.48
C LEU A 44 -10.35 7.76 -3.88
N ASP A 45 -9.80 7.07 -4.89
CA ASP A 45 -9.82 7.51 -6.29
C ASP A 45 -11.27 7.62 -6.82
N ARG A 46 -12.18 6.71 -6.42
CA ARG A 46 -13.62 6.82 -6.74
C ARG A 46 -14.29 8.03 -6.08
N LEU A 47 -13.95 8.34 -4.83
CA LEU A 47 -14.47 9.53 -4.14
C LEU A 47 -13.98 10.81 -4.81
N LEU A 48 -12.69 10.88 -5.13
CA LEU A 48 -12.10 11.99 -5.87
C LEU A 48 -12.74 12.16 -7.26
N TRP A 49 -12.92 11.06 -8.00
CA TRP A 49 -13.60 11.08 -9.29
C TRP A 49 -15.05 11.56 -9.17
N SER A 50 -15.76 11.16 -8.11
CA SER A 50 -17.13 11.62 -7.84
C SER A 50 -17.19 13.13 -7.59
N GLU A 51 -16.29 13.66 -6.76
CA GLU A 51 -16.19 15.10 -6.49
C GLU A 51 -15.89 15.88 -7.79
N PHE A 52 -14.90 15.41 -8.56
CA PHE A 52 -14.54 15.99 -9.85
C PHE A 52 -15.73 15.96 -10.84
N SER A 53 -16.41 14.83 -10.93
CA SER A 53 -17.55 14.64 -11.84
C SER A 53 -18.71 15.61 -11.52
N MET A 54 -18.99 15.81 -10.23
CA MET A 54 -19.99 16.77 -9.76
C MET A 54 -19.57 18.22 -10.05
N LYS A 55 -18.29 18.56 -9.79
CA LYS A 55 -17.78 19.91 -9.96
C LYS A 55 -17.74 20.38 -11.42
N PHE A 56 -17.33 19.51 -12.33
CA PHE A 56 -17.16 19.84 -13.75
C PHE A 56 -18.34 19.41 -14.63
N ASN A 57 -19.41 18.88 -14.03
CA ASN A 57 -20.59 18.33 -14.71
C ASN A 57 -20.20 17.49 -15.94
N VAL A 58 -19.35 16.49 -15.71
CA VAL A 58 -18.66 15.72 -16.76
C VAL A 58 -19.63 14.83 -17.57
N THR A 59 -20.89 14.74 -17.13
CA THR A 59 -21.95 13.91 -17.72
C THR A 59 -22.04 14.01 -19.25
N ASP A 60 -21.92 15.22 -19.80
CA ASP A 60 -22.06 15.43 -21.25
C ASP A 60 -20.80 14.99 -22.02
N LYS A 61 -19.60 15.26 -21.47
CA LYS A 61 -18.33 14.71 -22.01
C LYS A 61 -18.33 13.18 -21.99
N LEU A 62 -18.82 12.56 -20.91
CA LEU A 62 -18.91 11.09 -20.81
C LEU A 62 -19.90 10.48 -21.82
N LYS A 63 -21.03 11.15 -22.09
CA LYS A 63 -21.96 10.70 -23.14
C LYS A 63 -21.33 10.78 -24.53
N SER A 64 -20.59 11.85 -24.82
CA SER A 64 -19.83 12.00 -26.06
C SER A 64 -18.83 10.86 -26.24
N ILE A 65 -17.99 10.62 -25.23
CA ILE A 65 -17.00 9.53 -25.21
C ILE A 65 -17.68 8.15 -25.33
N ALA A 66 -18.79 7.92 -24.64
CA ALA A 66 -19.52 6.65 -24.73
C ALA A 66 -20.12 6.42 -26.12
N ASN A 67 -20.51 7.48 -26.83
CA ASN A 67 -20.97 7.40 -28.22
C ASN A 67 -19.79 7.11 -29.16
N GLU A 68 -18.64 7.75 -28.97
CA GLU A 68 -17.40 7.41 -29.69
C GLU A 68 -17.02 5.93 -29.47
N MET A 69 -17.06 5.44 -28.23
CA MET A 69 -16.80 4.03 -27.90
C MET A 69 -17.72 3.05 -28.64
N LYS A 70 -19.01 3.41 -28.81
CA LYS A 70 -19.99 2.60 -29.56
C LYS A 70 -19.72 2.64 -31.06
N ILE A 71 -19.35 3.80 -31.61
CA ILE A 71 -19.00 3.98 -33.03
C ILE A 71 -17.78 3.12 -33.39
N HIS A 72 -16.79 3.06 -32.49
CA HIS A 72 -15.55 2.31 -32.68
C HIS A 72 -15.67 0.79 -32.36
N GLY A 73 -16.84 0.28 -31.96
CA GLY A 73 -17.03 -1.16 -31.70
C GLY A 73 -16.18 -1.72 -30.55
N ILE A 74 -15.66 -0.85 -29.68
CA ILE A 74 -14.66 -1.16 -28.64
C ILE A 74 -15.16 -2.16 -27.60
N CYS A 75 -16.47 -2.41 -27.54
CA CYS A 75 -17.09 -3.36 -26.61
C CYS A 75 -16.70 -4.84 -26.83
N SER A 76 -15.87 -5.19 -27.84
CA SER A 76 -15.55 -6.61 -28.08
C SER A 76 -14.08 -6.98 -28.27
N ASN A 77 -13.18 -6.07 -28.70
CA ASN A 77 -11.78 -6.42 -28.93
C ASN A 77 -10.83 -5.28 -28.54
N LEU A 78 -9.72 -5.64 -27.89
CA LEU A 78 -8.65 -4.79 -27.32
C LEU A 78 -7.89 -3.90 -28.34
N LEU A 79 -8.42 -3.66 -29.54
CA LEU A 79 -7.67 -3.16 -30.69
C LEU A 79 -7.91 -1.68 -31.06
N ASP A 80 -8.78 -0.93 -30.35
CA ASP A 80 -9.03 0.48 -30.70
C ASP A 80 -8.90 1.47 -29.52
N ILE A 81 -8.15 1.09 -28.46
CA ILE A 81 -7.84 1.98 -27.32
C ILE A 81 -7.01 3.20 -27.80
N ASP A 82 -6.13 3.02 -28.79
CA ASP A 82 -5.29 4.10 -29.31
C ASP A 82 -6.11 5.17 -30.05
N SER A 83 -7.14 4.77 -30.79
CA SER A 83 -8.07 5.72 -31.44
C SER A 83 -8.89 6.50 -30.40
N LEU A 84 -9.35 5.81 -29.35
CA LEU A 84 -10.06 6.44 -28.24
C LEU A 84 -9.17 7.41 -27.45
N GLN A 85 -7.93 7.03 -27.12
CA GLN A 85 -6.94 7.90 -26.47
C GLN A 85 -6.68 9.16 -27.28
N ASN A 86 -6.91 9.12 -28.60
CA ASN A 86 -6.70 10.26 -29.47
C ASN A 86 -7.86 11.25 -29.55
N GLY A 87 -9.05 10.88 -29.07
CA GLY A 87 -10.23 11.75 -29.04
C GLY A 87 -10.02 13.02 -28.19
N GLU A 88 -10.47 14.17 -28.70
CA GLU A 88 -10.28 15.47 -28.04
C GLU A 88 -11.02 15.55 -26.70
N ASP A 89 -12.25 15.00 -26.63
CA ASP A 89 -13.05 14.99 -25.41
C ASP A 89 -12.39 14.18 -24.30
N LEU A 90 -11.89 12.97 -24.61
CA LEU A 90 -11.19 12.14 -23.63
C LEU A 90 -9.86 12.77 -23.19
N LYS A 91 -9.08 13.33 -24.12
CA LYS A 91 -7.83 14.04 -23.80
C LYS A 91 -8.09 15.24 -22.89
N SER A 92 -9.08 16.07 -23.23
CA SER A 92 -9.45 17.23 -22.41
C SER A 92 -9.88 16.80 -21.01
N LEU A 93 -10.67 15.74 -20.91
CA LEU A 93 -11.16 15.21 -19.64
C LEU A 93 -10.01 14.69 -18.76
N ILE A 94 -9.09 13.93 -19.32
CA ILE A 94 -7.91 13.43 -18.60
C ILE A 94 -7.05 14.61 -18.13
N GLN A 95 -6.86 15.62 -18.97
CA GLN A 95 -6.08 16.81 -18.60
C GLN A 95 -6.76 17.61 -17.49
N ASP A 96 -8.08 17.82 -17.57
CA ASP A 96 -8.86 18.49 -16.53
C ASP A 96 -8.74 17.75 -15.19
N TYR A 97 -8.83 16.41 -15.21
CA TYR A 97 -8.70 15.59 -14.02
C TYR A 97 -7.28 15.64 -13.43
N GLU A 98 -6.23 15.53 -14.25
CA GLU A 98 -4.85 15.63 -13.76
C GLU A 98 -4.50 17.02 -13.24
N ASN A 99 -5.05 18.09 -13.84
CA ASN A 99 -4.93 19.45 -13.32
C ASN A 99 -5.54 19.56 -11.92
N GLU A 100 -6.70 18.94 -11.68
CA GLU A 100 -7.35 18.91 -10.38
C GLU A 100 -6.54 18.12 -9.35
N ARG A 101 -6.02 16.94 -9.73
CA ARG A 101 -5.09 16.18 -8.87
C ARG A 101 -3.84 16.99 -8.54
N HIS A 102 -3.31 17.75 -9.49
CA HIS A 102 -2.16 18.64 -9.26
C HIS A 102 -2.47 19.73 -8.22
N LYS A 103 -3.63 20.40 -8.32
CA LYS A 103 -4.06 21.39 -7.31
C LYS A 103 -4.18 20.79 -5.90
N ILE A 104 -4.61 19.53 -5.80
CA ILE A 104 -4.64 18.85 -4.50
C ILE A 104 -3.22 18.57 -3.99
N ARG A 105 -2.31 18.13 -4.87
CA ARG A 105 -0.89 17.90 -4.50
C ARG A 105 -0.19 19.17 -4.03
N THR A 106 -0.51 20.33 -4.60
CA THR A 106 0.03 21.63 -4.17
C THR A 106 -0.61 22.16 -2.89
N GLY A 107 -1.69 21.53 -2.41
CA GLY A 107 -2.40 21.92 -1.19
C GLY A 107 -3.46 22.99 -1.40
N GLU A 108 -3.74 23.42 -2.63
CA GLU A 108 -4.74 24.45 -2.95
C GLU A 108 -6.18 24.04 -2.56
N ARG A 109 -6.40 22.74 -2.36
CA ARG A 109 -7.70 22.18 -1.96
C ARG A 109 -7.80 21.78 -0.49
N GLY A 110 -6.78 22.07 0.30
CA GLY A 110 -6.74 21.75 1.73
C GLY A 110 -5.71 20.68 2.08
N LEU A 111 -5.25 20.73 3.33
CA LEU A 111 -4.14 19.89 3.80
C LEU A 111 -4.53 18.40 3.93
N THR A 112 -5.79 18.13 4.29
CA THR A 112 -6.32 16.76 4.42
C THR A 112 -6.32 16.05 3.07
N GLN A 113 -6.83 16.71 2.02
CA GLN A 113 -6.81 16.18 0.66
C GLN A 113 -5.36 15.95 0.18
N GLN A 114 -4.47 16.91 0.42
CA GLN A 114 -3.05 16.78 0.07
C GLN A 114 -2.40 15.56 0.75
N PHE A 115 -2.68 15.32 2.03
CA PHE A 115 -2.16 14.17 2.77
C PHE A 115 -2.63 12.83 2.16
N TRP A 116 -3.92 12.69 1.85
CA TRP A 116 -4.44 11.45 1.26
C TRP A 116 -4.03 11.25 -0.19
N MET A 117 -3.84 12.33 -0.96
CA MET A 117 -3.22 12.25 -2.29
C MET A 117 -1.77 11.76 -2.22
N ASN A 118 -0.98 12.25 -1.26
CA ASN A 118 0.36 11.72 -1.04
C ASN A 118 0.35 10.22 -0.68
N TYR A 119 -0.65 9.77 0.10
CA TYR A 119 -0.84 8.35 0.39
C TYR A 119 -1.17 7.55 -0.89
N ILE A 120 -2.11 8.03 -1.71
CA ILE A 120 -2.50 7.44 -3.00
C ILE A 120 -1.27 7.31 -3.91
N ASP A 121 -0.49 8.37 -4.10
CA ASP A 121 0.69 8.37 -4.96
C ASP A 121 1.75 7.36 -4.49
N ASN A 122 1.96 7.25 -3.18
CA ASN A 122 2.92 6.29 -2.60
C ASN A 122 2.48 4.84 -2.81
N VAL A 123 1.21 4.52 -2.63
CA VAL A 123 0.68 3.17 -2.89
C VAL A 123 0.69 2.86 -4.39
N TRP A 124 0.32 3.82 -5.25
CA TRP A 124 0.45 3.67 -6.70
C TRP A 124 1.88 3.38 -7.13
N ASN A 125 2.87 4.02 -6.52
CA ASN A 125 4.27 3.73 -6.80
C ASN A 125 4.64 2.27 -6.45
N VAL A 126 4.12 1.72 -5.35
CA VAL A 126 4.27 0.30 -5.00
C VAL A 126 3.57 -0.61 -6.01
N LEU A 127 2.33 -0.30 -6.40
CA LEU A 127 1.59 -1.07 -7.40
C LEU A 127 2.28 -1.06 -8.76
N ASN A 128 2.83 0.09 -9.17
CA ASN A 128 3.62 0.24 -10.39
C ASN A 128 4.93 -0.54 -10.33
N LEU A 129 5.61 -0.57 -9.19
CA LEU A 129 6.79 -1.43 -9.00
C LEU A 129 6.42 -2.91 -9.18
N LEU A 130 5.31 -3.35 -8.58
CA LEU A 130 4.83 -4.72 -8.73
C LEU A 130 4.43 -5.06 -10.17
N ARG A 131 3.78 -4.12 -10.87
CA ARG A 131 3.47 -4.25 -12.30
C ARG A 131 4.75 -4.39 -13.09
N ALA A 132 5.71 -3.50 -12.90
CA ALA A 132 6.98 -3.48 -13.61
C ALA A 132 7.74 -4.81 -13.46
N VAL A 133 7.79 -5.36 -12.24
CA VAL A 133 8.35 -6.71 -12.01
C VAL A 133 7.55 -7.76 -12.79
N LYS A 134 6.22 -7.79 -12.64
CA LYS A 134 5.36 -8.79 -13.32
C LYS A 134 5.41 -8.74 -14.84
N THR A 135 5.68 -7.58 -15.42
CA THR A 135 5.77 -7.37 -16.87
C THR A 135 7.20 -7.41 -17.39
N ASN A 136 8.22 -7.46 -16.52
CA ASN A 136 9.64 -7.30 -16.85
C ASN A 136 9.96 -5.92 -17.45
N ASP A 137 9.25 -4.87 -17.01
CA ASP A 137 9.51 -3.49 -17.42
C ASP A 137 10.63 -2.88 -16.56
N PHE A 138 11.86 -2.96 -17.09
CA PHE A 138 13.04 -2.45 -16.40
C PHE A 138 13.04 -0.94 -16.21
N THR A 139 12.49 -0.17 -17.17
CA THR A 139 12.47 1.28 -17.10
C THR A 139 11.53 1.74 -15.99
N GLN A 140 10.30 1.21 -15.95
CA GLN A 140 9.34 1.52 -14.89
C GLN A 140 9.87 1.06 -13.53
N TYR A 141 10.54 -0.10 -13.45
CA TYR A 141 11.18 -0.58 -12.23
C TYR A 141 12.20 0.42 -11.67
N LYS A 142 13.12 0.95 -12.51
CA LYS A 142 14.09 1.98 -12.10
C LYS A 142 13.42 3.26 -11.60
N THR A 143 12.42 3.73 -12.33
CA THR A 143 11.67 4.95 -11.99
C THR A 143 10.97 4.82 -10.63
N CYS A 144 10.28 3.69 -10.40
CA CYS A 144 9.59 3.45 -9.14
C CYS A 144 10.56 3.40 -7.96
N LEU A 145 11.68 2.68 -8.08
CA LEU A 145 12.70 2.62 -7.03
C LEU A 145 13.27 4.00 -6.72
N LYS A 146 13.60 4.80 -7.74
CA LYS A 146 14.09 6.18 -7.57
C LYS A 146 13.08 7.05 -6.82
N ALA A 147 11.79 6.90 -7.12
CA ALA A 147 10.71 7.62 -6.44
C ALA A 147 10.50 7.17 -4.97
N MET A 148 10.87 5.93 -4.61
CA MET A 148 10.77 5.45 -3.22
C MET A 148 11.91 5.95 -2.32
N VAL A 149 13.09 6.27 -2.87
CA VAL A 149 14.27 6.63 -2.07
C VAL A 149 14.00 7.80 -1.09
N PRO A 150 13.42 8.94 -1.52
CA PRO A 150 13.11 10.05 -0.61
C PRO A 150 12.27 9.65 0.60
N LEU A 151 11.32 8.73 0.43
CA LEU A 151 10.46 8.25 1.51
C LEU A 151 11.24 7.52 2.60
N PHE A 152 12.27 6.76 2.22
CA PHE A 152 13.11 6.08 3.20
C PHE A 152 13.98 7.05 4.01
N PHE A 153 14.36 8.20 3.43
CA PHE A 153 15.03 9.26 4.17
C PHE A 153 14.07 10.00 5.12
N SER A 154 12.86 10.32 4.67
CA SER A 154 11.87 11.04 5.49
C SER A 154 11.36 10.17 6.65
N MET A 155 11.16 8.87 6.43
CA MET A 155 10.64 7.92 7.42
C MET A 155 11.74 7.18 8.22
N ASP A 156 12.95 7.73 8.24
CA ASP A 156 14.09 7.23 9.02
C ASP A 156 14.48 5.76 8.78
N GLN A 157 14.21 5.25 7.57
CA GLN A 157 14.61 3.90 7.13
C GLN A 157 16.04 3.92 6.58
N GLN A 158 17.00 4.29 7.42
CA GLN A 158 18.39 4.60 7.05
C GLN A 158 19.10 3.51 6.23
N ASN A 159 18.87 2.23 6.56
CA ASN A 159 19.46 1.10 5.84
C ASN A 159 18.93 1.04 4.41
N TYR A 160 17.61 1.11 4.24
CA TYR A 160 16.97 1.13 2.92
C TYR A 160 17.35 2.39 2.16
N ALA A 161 17.35 3.56 2.80
CA ALA A 161 17.76 4.82 2.20
C ALA A 161 19.18 4.75 1.62
N ARG A 162 20.15 4.23 2.40
CA ARG A 162 21.55 4.08 1.98
C ARG A 162 21.70 3.14 0.79
N TYR A 163 21.24 1.88 0.93
CA TYR A 163 21.51 0.85 -0.06
C TYR A 163 20.66 1.03 -1.31
N LEU A 164 19.42 1.51 -1.19
CA LEU A 164 18.60 1.80 -2.36
C LEU A 164 19.14 2.99 -3.16
N SER A 165 19.70 4.02 -2.49
CA SER A 165 20.37 5.12 -3.20
C SER A 165 21.52 4.62 -4.07
N LEU A 166 22.38 3.75 -3.51
CA LEU A 166 23.48 3.14 -4.25
C LEU A 166 22.97 2.24 -5.37
N TYR A 167 21.97 1.41 -5.09
CA TYR A 167 21.38 0.51 -6.07
C TYR A 167 20.78 1.27 -7.25
N VAL A 168 20.01 2.34 -7.00
CA VAL A 168 19.47 3.21 -8.05
C VAL A 168 20.57 3.88 -8.86
N ALA A 169 21.66 4.33 -8.23
CA ALA A 169 22.82 4.87 -8.94
C ALA A 169 23.44 3.84 -9.90
N ASN A 170 23.65 2.61 -9.43
CA ASN A 170 24.16 1.50 -10.24
C ASN A 170 23.21 1.15 -11.38
N LEU A 171 21.90 1.09 -11.13
CA LEU A 171 20.90 0.81 -12.17
C LEU A 171 20.83 1.91 -13.24
N ASN A 172 21.12 3.16 -12.89
CA ASN A 172 21.18 4.25 -13.87
C ASN A 172 22.44 4.19 -14.73
N ALA A 173 23.56 3.71 -14.19
CA ALA A 173 24.83 3.54 -14.89
C ALA A 173 25.03 2.14 -15.49
N ILE A 174 24.03 1.26 -15.42
CA ILE A 174 24.18 -0.15 -15.79
C ILE A 174 24.46 -0.33 -17.29
N ASP A 175 23.92 0.56 -18.12
CA ASP A 175 24.10 0.51 -19.57
C ASP A 175 25.57 0.78 -19.97
N ASP A 176 26.24 1.67 -19.22
CA ASP A 176 27.65 2.00 -19.46
C ASP A 176 28.59 1.01 -18.77
N THR A 177 28.27 0.59 -17.54
CA THR A 177 29.16 -0.23 -16.71
C THR A 177 29.05 -1.72 -16.99
N HIS A 178 27.85 -2.22 -17.31
CA HIS A 178 27.56 -3.65 -17.48
C HIS A 178 26.49 -3.86 -18.58
N PRO A 179 26.79 -3.54 -19.85
CA PRO A 179 25.82 -3.58 -20.94
C PRO A 179 25.17 -4.96 -21.12
N GLU A 180 25.95 -6.04 -20.97
CA GLU A 180 25.42 -7.41 -21.05
C GLU A 180 24.43 -7.73 -19.93
N ALA A 181 24.69 -7.27 -18.70
CA ALA A 181 23.75 -7.43 -17.60
C ALA A 181 22.47 -6.63 -17.85
N ALA A 182 22.60 -5.40 -18.38
CA ALA A 182 21.47 -4.56 -18.74
C ALA A 182 20.60 -5.21 -19.83
N LYS A 183 21.23 -5.87 -20.81
CA LYS A 183 20.54 -6.67 -21.83
C LYS A 183 19.77 -7.84 -21.20
N CYS A 184 20.42 -8.65 -20.36
CA CYS A 184 19.77 -9.78 -19.68
C CYS A 184 18.54 -9.35 -18.84
N ILE A 185 18.63 -8.22 -18.13
CA ILE A 185 17.53 -7.69 -17.32
C ILE A 185 16.34 -7.29 -18.19
N ARG A 186 16.59 -6.59 -19.30
CA ARG A 186 15.53 -6.20 -20.24
C ARG A 186 14.85 -7.39 -20.90
N GLU A 187 15.59 -8.46 -21.16
CA GLU A 187 15.04 -9.67 -21.77
C GLU A 187 14.12 -10.42 -20.80
N CYS A 188 14.63 -10.88 -19.65
CA CYS A 188 13.85 -11.67 -18.68
C CYS A 188 14.45 -11.76 -17.26
N ALA A 189 15.54 -11.05 -16.92
CA ALA A 189 16.21 -11.28 -15.64
C ALA A 189 15.56 -10.55 -14.43
N LEU A 190 14.57 -9.66 -14.63
CA LEU A 190 13.82 -9.06 -13.52
C LEU A 190 12.77 -10.04 -12.97
N SER A 191 12.09 -10.79 -13.84
CA SER A 191 11.09 -11.77 -13.46
C SER A 191 10.98 -12.96 -14.41
N VAL A 192 10.62 -14.11 -13.84
CA VAL A 192 10.40 -15.35 -14.60
C VAL A 192 8.90 -15.57 -14.76
N ARG A 193 8.47 -15.86 -15.99
CA ARG A 193 7.10 -16.27 -16.29
C ARG A 193 7.03 -17.79 -16.37
N ARG A 194 6.21 -18.39 -15.50
CA ARG A 194 5.94 -19.84 -15.50
C ARG A 194 4.76 -20.25 -16.38
N VAL A 195 3.93 -19.27 -16.73
CA VAL A 195 2.71 -19.46 -17.52
C VAL A 195 2.73 -18.40 -18.62
N ASN A 196 2.24 -18.75 -19.81
CA ASN A 196 2.10 -17.82 -20.93
C ASN A 196 0.89 -16.89 -20.71
N ARG A 197 0.95 -16.07 -19.67
CA ARG A 197 -0.08 -15.11 -19.28
C ARG A 197 0.53 -13.72 -19.14
N PRO A 198 -0.13 -12.65 -19.64
CA PRO A 198 0.31 -11.28 -19.41
C PRO A 198 0.44 -10.96 -17.91
N ALA A 199 1.47 -10.17 -17.56
CA ALA A 199 1.74 -9.71 -16.19
C ALA A 199 1.74 -10.84 -15.12
N SER A 200 2.27 -12.00 -15.47
CA SER A 200 2.39 -13.18 -14.59
C SER A 200 3.81 -13.43 -14.09
N GLY A 201 4.76 -12.53 -14.39
CA GLY A 201 6.13 -12.65 -13.94
C GLY A 201 6.24 -12.65 -12.41
N ILE A 202 7.12 -13.50 -11.88
CA ILE A 202 7.44 -13.58 -10.46
C ILE A 202 8.94 -13.25 -10.33
N PRO A 203 9.37 -12.53 -9.28
CA PRO A 203 10.80 -12.32 -9.02
C PRO A 203 11.59 -13.63 -9.14
N VAL A 204 12.81 -13.56 -9.68
CA VAL A 204 13.65 -14.75 -9.94
C VAL A 204 13.86 -15.56 -8.66
N ASP A 205 14.22 -14.89 -7.55
CA ASP A 205 14.44 -15.53 -6.25
C ASP A 205 13.18 -16.25 -5.74
N GLN A 206 12.03 -15.57 -5.78
CA GLN A 206 10.75 -16.17 -5.40
C GLN A 206 10.38 -17.34 -6.31
N THR A 207 10.73 -17.29 -7.60
CA THR A 207 10.51 -18.39 -8.54
C THR A 207 11.34 -19.61 -8.16
N ILE A 208 12.61 -19.41 -7.80
CA ILE A 208 13.49 -20.49 -7.33
C ILE A 208 12.93 -21.10 -6.04
N GLU A 209 12.47 -20.28 -5.09
CA GLU A 209 11.88 -20.76 -3.84
C GLU A 209 10.62 -21.62 -4.09
N GLN A 210 9.71 -21.15 -4.95
CA GLN A 210 8.45 -21.83 -5.25
C GLN A 210 8.57 -23.02 -6.23
N THR A 211 9.77 -23.29 -6.74
CA THR A 211 9.98 -24.39 -7.71
C THR A 211 11.08 -25.32 -7.24
N ILE A 212 12.33 -24.92 -7.41
CA ILE A 212 13.51 -25.72 -7.12
C ILE A 212 13.58 -26.02 -5.62
N ASN A 213 13.48 -25.00 -4.76
CA ASN A 213 13.65 -25.22 -3.33
C ASN A 213 12.45 -25.94 -2.73
N GLN A 214 11.22 -25.60 -3.15
CA GLN A 214 10.04 -26.31 -2.71
C GLN A 214 10.07 -27.80 -3.12
N SER A 215 10.40 -28.12 -4.38
CA SER A 215 10.49 -29.51 -4.83
C SER A 215 11.63 -30.28 -4.13
N ALA A 216 12.76 -29.61 -3.89
CA ALA A 216 13.86 -30.19 -3.12
C ALA A 216 13.48 -30.45 -1.66
N LYS A 217 12.67 -29.58 -1.04
CA LYS A 217 12.25 -29.69 0.37
C LYS A 217 10.97 -30.52 0.57
N SER A 218 10.39 -31.09 -0.48
CA SER A 218 9.18 -31.93 -0.39
C SER A 218 9.52 -33.43 -0.35
N CYS A 219 8.51 -34.27 -0.08
CA CYS A 219 8.65 -35.73 -0.12
C CYS A 219 9.21 -36.19 -1.48
N GLY A 220 10.28 -36.98 -1.47
CA GLY A 220 11.00 -37.41 -2.68
C GLY A 220 12.05 -36.41 -3.20
N GLY A 221 12.24 -35.28 -2.50
CA GLY A 221 13.30 -34.31 -2.70
C GLY A 221 14.63 -34.70 -2.03
N ILE A 222 15.48 -33.71 -1.73
CA ILE A 222 16.85 -33.89 -1.22
C ILE A 222 16.92 -34.15 0.30
N ILE A 223 15.82 -33.95 1.03
CA ILE A 223 15.79 -34.08 2.49
C ILE A 223 16.20 -35.51 2.88
N GLY A 224 17.22 -35.62 3.74
CA GLY A 224 17.73 -36.90 4.26
C GLY A 224 18.78 -37.58 3.37
N MET A 225 18.98 -37.13 2.13
CA MET A 225 19.98 -37.71 1.21
C MET A 225 21.12 -36.75 0.83
N SER A 226 21.12 -35.50 1.31
CA SER A 226 22.14 -34.49 1.01
C SER A 226 23.57 -34.87 1.42
N ARG A 227 23.73 -35.74 2.42
CA ARG A 227 25.03 -36.24 2.88
C ARG A 227 25.57 -37.40 2.05
N ASN A 228 24.77 -37.99 1.17
CA ASN A 228 25.19 -39.05 0.27
C ASN A 228 25.41 -38.46 -1.12
N THR A 229 26.66 -38.22 -1.49
CA THR A 229 27.05 -37.57 -2.75
C THR A 229 26.47 -38.30 -3.97
N GLN A 230 26.50 -39.64 -3.99
CA GLN A 230 25.97 -40.41 -5.14
C GLN A 230 24.44 -40.24 -5.28
N ALA A 231 23.73 -40.22 -4.16
CA ALA A 231 22.28 -40.01 -4.16
C ALA A 231 21.92 -38.57 -4.55
N TYR A 232 22.70 -37.60 -4.08
CA TYR A 232 22.58 -36.19 -4.45
C TYR A 232 22.81 -35.98 -5.96
N ASP A 233 23.90 -36.54 -6.50
CA ASP A 233 24.24 -36.41 -7.92
C ASP A 233 23.14 -37.03 -8.79
N ARG A 234 22.67 -38.23 -8.43
CA ARG A 234 21.55 -38.88 -9.12
C ARG A 234 20.28 -38.03 -9.04
N TRP A 235 19.99 -37.40 -7.90
CA TRP A 235 18.85 -36.50 -7.77
C TRP A 235 18.99 -35.27 -8.66
N CYS A 236 20.17 -34.63 -8.68
CA CYS A 236 20.48 -33.48 -9.53
C CYS A 236 20.29 -33.81 -11.02
N LEU A 237 20.74 -34.99 -11.44
CA LEU A 237 20.61 -35.45 -12.83
C LEU A 237 19.18 -35.86 -13.21
N THR A 238 18.37 -36.37 -12.28
CA THR A 238 17.04 -36.95 -12.62
C THR A 238 15.84 -36.08 -12.25
N ARG A 239 16.01 -35.02 -11.46
CA ARG A 239 14.90 -34.19 -10.93
C ARG A 239 13.98 -33.59 -12.00
N HIS A 240 14.52 -33.21 -13.16
CA HIS A 240 13.73 -32.61 -14.23
C HIS A 240 12.81 -33.63 -14.89
N GLU A 241 13.32 -34.83 -15.19
CA GLU A 241 12.51 -35.95 -15.69
C GLU A 241 11.43 -36.36 -14.69
N ARG A 242 11.77 -36.44 -13.40
CA ARG A 242 10.80 -36.74 -12.33
C ARG A 242 9.67 -35.72 -12.27
N ALA A 243 9.97 -34.43 -12.47
CA ALA A 243 8.95 -33.39 -12.54
C ALA A 243 8.02 -33.56 -13.75
N ILE A 244 8.57 -33.95 -14.93
CA ILE A 244 7.78 -34.23 -16.14
C ILE A 244 6.82 -35.41 -15.90
N TYR A 245 7.31 -36.51 -15.31
CA TYR A 245 6.45 -37.65 -14.98
C TYR A 245 5.32 -37.28 -14.02
N ALA A 246 5.60 -36.47 -12.99
CA ALA A 246 4.58 -36.01 -12.06
C ALA A 246 3.50 -35.18 -12.78
N VAL A 247 3.91 -34.22 -13.62
CA VAL A 247 2.97 -33.40 -14.41
C VAL A 247 2.10 -34.26 -15.32
N ARG A 248 2.70 -35.23 -16.03
CA ARG A 248 1.95 -36.17 -16.90
C ARG A 248 0.98 -37.03 -16.11
N ALA A 249 1.39 -37.54 -14.95
CA ALA A 249 0.51 -38.32 -14.08
C ALA A 249 -0.70 -37.50 -13.62
N PHE A 250 -0.49 -36.26 -13.14
CA PHE A 250 -1.60 -35.36 -12.78
C PHE A 250 -2.52 -35.05 -13.95
N SER A 251 -1.97 -34.88 -15.15
CA SER A 251 -2.75 -34.70 -16.36
C SER A 251 -3.59 -35.94 -16.70
N TRP A 252 -3.04 -37.16 -16.53
CA TRP A 252 -3.75 -38.41 -16.78
C TRP A 252 -4.94 -38.63 -15.83
N VAL A 253 -4.81 -38.24 -14.56
CA VAL A 253 -5.90 -38.34 -13.57
C VAL A 253 -6.81 -37.11 -13.56
N ASN A 254 -6.69 -36.23 -14.57
CA ASN A 254 -7.47 -35.00 -14.70
C ASN A 254 -7.42 -34.09 -13.45
N MET A 255 -6.30 -34.11 -12.72
CA MET A 255 -6.03 -33.25 -11.56
C MET A 255 -5.33 -31.94 -11.96
N TYR A 256 -5.15 -31.70 -13.26
CA TYR A 256 -4.65 -30.45 -13.79
C TYR A 256 -5.82 -29.53 -14.11
N ASP A 257 -6.18 -28.64 -13.18
CA ASP A 257 -7.35 -27.78 -13.33
C ASP A 257 -7.03 -26.60 -14.26
N ALA A 258 -7.69 -26.54 -15.43
CA ALA A 258 -7.54 -25.43 -16.37
C ALA A 258 -7.92 -24.07 -15.75
N LYS A 259 -8.70 -24.06 -14.66
CA LYS A 259 -9.05 -22.84 -13.88
C LYS A 259 -7.88 -22.23 -13.12
N ASP A 260 -6.75 -22.94 -12.98
CA ASP A 260 -5.52 -22.37 -12.45
C ASP A 260 -4.76 -21.51 -13.49
N ALA A 261 -5.04 -21.70 -14.78
CA ALA A 261 -4.42 -20.91 -15.86
C ALA A 261 -4.83 -19.43 -15.86
N LEU A 262 -6.08 -19.13 -15.43
CA LEU A 262 -6.58 -17.76 -15.32
C LEU A 262 -5.93 -16.98 -14.17
N GLY A 263 -5.27 -17.64 -13.22
CA GLY A 263 -4.70 -17.02 -12.03
C GLY A 263 -5.78 -16.53 -11.05
N LYS A 264 -5.58 -16.78 -9.75
CA LYS A 264 -6.60 -16.55 -8.71
C LYS A 264 -7.29 -15.17 -8.75
N ARG A 265 -6.55 -14.11 -9.11
CA ARG A 265 -7.03 -12.71 -9.09
C ARG A 265 -7.96 -12.33 -10.24
N ASN A 266 -7.93 -13.07 -11.36
CA ASN A 266 -8.81 -12.80 -12.50
C ASN A 266 -10.05 -13.70 -12.51
N ARG A 267 -10.25 -14.50 -11.45
CA ARG A 267 -11.48 -15.25 -11.28
C ARG A 267 -12.61 -14.26 -11.04
N GLU A 268 -13.73 -14.44 -11.72
CA GLU A 268 -14.91 -13.58 -11.60
C GLU A 268 -15.35 -13.39 -10.14
N SER A 269 -15.33 -14.48 -9.35
CA SER A 269 -15.64 -14.41 -7.91
C SER A 269 -14.69 -13.53 -7.10
N GLU A 270 -13.41 -13.46 -7.46
CA GLU A 270 -12.43 -12.60 -6.78
C GLU A 270 -12.59 -11.13 -7.23
N ILE A 271 -13.00 -10.90 -8.48
CA ILE A 271 -13.34 -9.56 -8.99
C ILE A 271 -14.56 -9.02 -8.24
N VAL A 272 -15.66 -9.79 -8.19
CA VAL A 272 -16.89 -9.43 -7.46
C VAL A 272 -16.60 -9.16 -5.99
N ARG A 273 -15.80 -10.02 -5.35
CA ARG A 273 -15.36 -9.82 -3.97
C ARG A 273 -14.58 -8.52 -3.80
N SER A 274 -13.64 -8.23 -4.69
CA SER A 274 -12.80 -7.02 -4.61
C SER A 274 -13.64 -5.76 -4.80
N LEU A 275 -14.64 -5.79 -5.71
CA LEU A 275 -15.58 -4.69 -5.90
C LEU A 275 -16.41 -4.43 -4.63
N ASN A 276 -16.93 -5.49 -4.00
CA ASN A 276 -17.66 -5.37 -2.74
C ASN A 276 -16.77 -4.82 -1.60
N ASP A 277 -15.52 -5.28 -1.51
CA ASP A 277 -14.56 -4.74 -0.53
C ASP A 277 -14.30 -3.23 -0.76
N VAL A 278 -14.28 -2.77 -2.02
CA VAL A 278 -14.15 -1.33 -2.37
C VAL A 278 -15.40 -0.54 -2.03
N GLU A 279 -16.59 -1.07 -2.31
CA GLU A 279 -17.87 -0.43 -1.97
C GLU A 279 -17.98 -0.21 -0.45
N LYS A 280 -17.69 -1.25 0.34
CA LYS A 280 -17.66 -1.15 1.81
C LYS A 280 -16.65 -0.11 2.31
N ALA A 281 -15.46 -0.05 1.70
CA ALA A 281 -14.46 0.95 2.05
C ALA A 281 -14.93 2.37 1.70
N THR A 282 -15.58 2.54 0.55
CA THR A 282 -16.14 3.81 0.09
C THR A 282 -17.26 4.28 1.03
N GLU A 283 -18.19 3.40 1.41
CA GLU A 283 -19.25 3.68 2.37
C GLU A 283 -18.69 4.04 3.75
N ALA A 284 -17.70 3.29 4.24
CA ALA A 284 -17.05 3.60 5.50
C ALA A 284 -16.40 5.00 5.50
N ILE A 285 -15.69 5.38 4.43
CA ILE A 285 -15.09 6.72 4.31
C ILE A 285 -16.19 7.80 4.29
N LYS A 286 -17.31 7.58 3.59
CA LYS A 286 -18.45 8.53 3.55
C LYS A 286 -19.14 8.68 4.90
N ASN A 287 -19.22 7.61 5.69
CA ASN A 287 -19.80 7.64 7.03
C ASN A 287 -18.91 8.39 8.04
N PHE A 288 -17.60 8.41 7.80
CA PHE A 288 -16.64 9.26 8.51
C PHE A 288 -16.59 10.66 7.88
N SER A 289 -15.50 11.40 8.05
CA SER A 289 -15.23 12.60 7.25
C SER A 289 -14.69 12.15 5.89
N ASN A 290 -15.43 12.41 4.82
CA ASN A 290 -14.94 12.15 3.47
C ASN A 290 -13.72 13.03 3.19
N ALA A 291 -12.61 12.39 2.81
CA ALA A 291 -11.34 13.08 2.56
C ALA A 291 -11.44 14.16 1.50
N PHE A 292 -12.35 14.01 0.52
CA PHE A 292 -12.50 14.85 -0.67
C PHE A 292 -13.83 15.62 -0.71
N ASP A 293 -14.52 15.81 0.43
CA ASP A 293 -15.66 16.72 0.43
C ASP A 293 -15.18 18.17 0.22
N SER A 294 -15.99 18.97 -0.47
CA SER A 294 -15.70 20.33 -0.96
C SER A 294 -15.44 21.40 0.12
N LEU A 295 -15.30 21.02 1.39
CA LEU A 295 -14.96 21.93 2.47
C LEU A 295 -13.45 22.18 2.41
N GLN A 296 -13.07 23.41 2.08
CA GLN A 296 -11.70 23.87 2.16
C GLN A 296 -11.28 23.94 3.64
N ASP A 297 -10.88 22.81 4.19
CA ASP A 297 -10.28 22.80 5.53
C ASP A 297 -8.82 23.24 5.41
N GLU A 298 -8.54 24.43 5.94
CA GLU A 298 -7.17 24.93 6.10
C GLU A 298 -6.33 24.01 7.00
N ASP A 299 -6.99 23.31 7.92
CA ASP A 299 -6.33 22.44 8.89
C ASP A 299 -6.32 20.97 8.43
N LEU A 300 -5.22 20.28 8.74
CA LEU A 300 -5.11 18.83 8.52
C LEU A 300 -5.94 18.08 9.56
N MET A 301 -6.83 17.19 9.10
CA MET A 301 -7.73 16.45 9.97
C MET A 301 -7.55 14.93 9.88
N CYS A 302 -7.87 14.25 10.97
CA CYS A 302 -8.02 12.80 11.02
C CYS A 302 -9.42 12.41 10.50
N LEU A 303 -9.51 11.51 9.52
CA LEU A 303 -10.79 11.21 8.85
C LEU A 303 -11.82 10.58 9.79
N SER A 304 -11.40 9.71 10.69
CA SER A 304 -12.31 8.98 11.59
C SER A 304 -12.89 9.86 12.69
N SER A 305 -12.12 10.85 13.15
CA SER A 305 -12.47 11.68 14.31
C SER A 305 -12.87 13.11 13.96
N GLY A 306 -12.54 13.59 12.77
CA GLY A 306 -12.65 15.00 12.39
C GLY A 306 -11.72 15.93 13.17
N LYS A 307 -10.75 15.39 13.91
CA LYS A 307 -9.89 16.20 14.78
C LYS A 307 -8.79 16.87 13.98
N THR A 308 -8.64 18.19 14.15
CA THR A 308 -7.57 18.98 13.56
C THR A 308 -6.23 18.74 14.25
N ILE A 309 -5.17 18.83 13.46
CA ILE A 309 -3.78 18.64 13.87
C ILE A 309 -3.10 19.99 14.09
N PRO A 310 -2.22 20.12 15.10
CA PRO A 310 -1.42 21.33 15.28
C PRO A 310 -0.66 21.70 14.00
N LYS A 311 -0.71 22.99 13.62
CA LYS A 311 -0.15 23.50 12.35
C LYS A 311 1.31 23.12 12.11
N GLU A 312 2.14 23.04 13.17
CA GLU A 312 3.54 22.59 13.08
C GLU A 312 3.67 21.12 12.63
N THR A 313 2.83 20.24 13.17
CA THR A 313 2.82 18.82 12.79
C THR A 313 2.21 18.64 11.40
N ALA A 314 1.17 19.41 11.07
CA ALA A 314 0.59 19.42 9.73
C ALA A 314 1.64 19.78 8.67
N LYS A 315 2.40 20.86 8.88
CA LYS A 315 3.50 21.26 7.99
C LYS A 315 4.58 20.19 7.84
N THR A 316 4.93 19.52 8.94
CA THR A 316 5.92 18.43 8.93
C THR A 316 5.46 17.24 8.07
N ILE A 317 4.16 16.93 8.12
CA ILE A 317 3.55 15.84 7.34
C ILE A 317 3.49 16.21 5.84
N THR A 318 3.12 17.44 5.52
CA THR A 318 3.02 17.90 4.11
C THR A 318 4.40 18.04 3.47
N ASP A 319 5.39 18.53 4.21
CA ASP A 319 6.77 18.72 3.75
C ASP A 319 7.60 17.42 3.78
N MET A 320 7.00 16.28 4.11
CA MET A 320 7.69 14.99 4.22
C MET A 320 8.44 14.62 2.93
N ASN A 321 7.81 14.79 1.77
CA ASN A 321 8.39 14.43 0.49
C ASN A 321 9.55 15.36 0.10
N THR A 322 9.41 16.67 0.34
CA THR A 322 10.44 17.67 0.02
C THR A 322 11.65 17.53 0.95
N SER A 323 11.41 17.29 2.24
CA SER A 323 12.46 17.00 3.24
C SER A 323 13.22 15.72 2.88
N GLY A 324 12.51 14.64 2.56
CA GLY A 324 13.11 13.38 2.11
C GLY A 324 13.96 13.55 0.84
N MET A 325 13.48 14.32 -0.13
CA MET A 325 14.20 14.58 -1.37
C MET A 325 15.48 15.40 -1.14
N THR A 326 15.40 16.41 -0.28
CA THR A 326 16.56 17.24 0.10
C THR A 326 17.63 16.38 0.81
N ALA A 327 17.21 15.54 1.74
CA ALA A 327 18.10 14.61 2.44
C ALA A 327 18.75 13.60 1.48
N TYR A 328 18.00 13.08 0.51
CA TYR A 328 18.52 12.22 -0.54
C TYR A 328 19.57 12.93 -1.41
N GLN A 329 19.27 14.14 -1.90
CA GLN A 329 20.20 14.92 -2.71
C GLN A 329 21.50 15.23 -1.97
N ASN A 330 21.41 15.61 -0.69
CA ASN A 330 22.58 15.83 0.16
C ASN A 330 23.42 14.55 0.31
N PHE A 331 22.77 13.41 0.56
CA PHE A 331 23.45 12.11 0.65
C PHE A 331 24.21 11.77 -0.64
N VAL A 332 23.56 11.94 -1.80
CA VAL A 332 24.18 11.67 -3.11
C VAL A 332 25.38 12.58 -3.33
N ASN A 333 25.24 13.87 -3.09
CA ASN A 333 26.30 14.85 -3.33
C ASN A 333 27.49 14.63 -2.37
N GLU A 334 27.25 14.49 -1.07
CA GLU A 334 28.31 14.35 -0.06
C GLU A 334 29.03 13.00 -0.12
N ARG A 335 28.32 11.92 -0.46
CA ARG A 335 28.87 10.56 -0.32
C ARG A 335 29.15 9.85 -1.63
N LEU A 336 28.25 9.98 -2.61
CA LEU A 336 28.39 9.26 -3.89
C LEU A 336 29.20 10.05 -4.92
N LYS A 337 29.09 11.39 -4.92
CA LYS A 337 29.81 12.24 -5.89
C LYS A 337 31.13 12.78 -5.35
N THR A 338 31.09 13.48 -4.21
CA THR A 338 32.27 14.17 -3.68
C THR A 338 33.13 13.31 -2.76
N GLY A 339 32.57 12.23 -2.21
CA GLY A 339 33.27 11.38 -1.23
C GLY A 339 33.68 12.11 0.06
N LYS A 340 33.13 13.30 0.32
CA LYS A 340 33.45 14.14 1.48
C LYS A 340 33.17 13.43 2.80
N THR A 341 32.12 12.61 2.83
CA THR A 341 31.71 11.84 3.99
C THR A 341 31.74 10.35 3.64
N SER A 342 32.26 9.52 4.55
CA SER A 342 32.28 8.06 4.36
C SER A 342 30.87 7.51 4.08
N PHE A 343 30.77 6.58 3.13
CA PHE A 343 29.51 5.93 2.77
C PHE A 343 28.81 5.31 3.99
N PHE A 344 29.58 4.69 4.89
CA PHE A 344 29.07 3.99 6.06
C PHE A 344 28.78 4.90 7.27
N ALA A 345 29.13 6.19 7.20
CA ALA A 345 28.88 7.13 8.27
C ALA A 345 27.39 7.18 8.64
N PRO A 346 27.03 7.46 9.91
CA PRO A 346 25.63 7.61 10.32
C PRO A 346 24.87 8.60 9.43
N ILE A 347 23.61 8.30 9.10
CA ILE A 347 22.73 9.21 8.37
C ILE A 347 21.90 9.98 9.40
N LYS A 348 21.78 11.31 9.27
CA LYS A 348 20.96 12.11 10.19
C LYS A 348 19.49 11.68 10.10
N ARG A 349 18.84 11.46 11.25
CA ARG A 349 17.41 11.19 11.32
C ARG A 349 16.60 12.48 11.20
N GLN A 350 15.47 12.41 10.53
CA GLN A 350 14.51 13.51 10.41
C GLN A 350 13.59 13.58 11.64
N ASN A 351 13.24 12.44 12.24
CA ASN A 351 12.32 12.34 13.39
C ASN A 351 11.01 13.13 13.17
N LEU A 352 10.37 12.94 12.02
CA LEU A 352 9.15 13.65 11.66
C LEU A 352 8.03 13.38 12.67
N THR A 353 7.34 14.45 13.09
CA THR A 353 6.11 14.34 13.88
C THR A 353 4.97 13.91 12.96
N THR A 354 4.20 12.92 13.41
CA THR A 354 3.08 12.35 12.64
C THR A 354 1.81 12.32 13.48
N PHE A 355 0.68 11.95 12.86
CA PHE A 355 -0.58 11.65 13.56
C PHE A 355 -0.36 10.77 14.81
N GLY A 356 0.39 9.67 14.66
CA GLY A 356 0.67 8.74 15.75
C GLY A 356 1.51 9.34 16.89
N SER A 357 2.35 10.34 16.58
CA SER A 357 3.15 11.05 17.60
C SER A 357 2.29 11.87 18.57
N LEU A 358 1.07 12.24 18.17
CA LEU A 358 0.12 13.02 18.98
C LEU A 358 -0.67 12.17 19.98
N LYS A 359 -0.62 10.83 19.86
CA LYS A 359 -1.26 9.93 20.83
C LYS A 359 -0.57 10.08 22.20
N LYS A 360 -1.34 10.46 23.23
CA LYS A 360 -0.82 10.52 24.61
C LYS A 360 -0.46 9.12 25.08
N VAL A 361 0.82 8.85 25.32
CA VAL A 361 1.31 7.61 25.93
C VAL A 361 1.70 7.90 27.37
N VAL A 362 0.97 7.33 28.34
CA VAL A 362 1.36 7.40 29.76
C VAL A 362 2.20 6.17 30.09
N LYS A 363 3.41 6.40 30.60
CA LYS A 363 4.28 5.34 31.12
C LYS A 363 3.91 5.10 32.58
N VAL A 364 3.46 3.89 32.91
CA VAL A 364 3.16 3.49 34.29
C VAL A 364 4.20 2.48 34.72
N ARG A 365 4.84 2.72 35.87
CA ARG A 365 5.73 1.74 36.50
C ARG A 365 4.89 0.73 37.26
N THR A 366 5.08 -0.56 36.96
CA THR A 366 4.47 -1.62 37.77
C THR A 366 5.32 -1.92 39.00
N SER A 367 4.74 -2.61 39.98
CA SER A 367 5.42 -3.10 41.20
C SER A 367 6.64 -4.00 40.93
N ALA A 368 6.78 -4.52 39.70
CA ALA A 368 7.93 -5.31 39.25
C ALA A 368 8.99 -4.49 38.47
N ASP A 369 8.99 -3.16 38.63
CA ASP A 369 9.90 -2.18 37.98
C ASP A 369 9.94 -2.25 36.43
N LYS A 370 8.93 -2.89 35.84
CA LYS A 370 8.70 -2.89 34.39
C LYS A 370 7.86 -1.69 34.01
N THR A 371 8.40 -0.86 33.12
CA THR A 371 7.67 0.30 32.57
C THR A 371 6.69 -0.20 31.50
N ILE A 372 5.39 -0.19 31.82
CA ILE A 372 4.34 -0.56 30.88
C ILE A 372 3.82 0.71 30.22
N LYS A 373 3.74 0.69 28.88
CA LYS A 373 3.03 1.74 28.11
C LYS A 373 1.54 1.48 28.24
N VAL A 374 0.83 2.33 28.97
CA VAL A 374 -0.62 2.28 29.03
C VAL A 374 -1.15 3.22 27.96
N VAL A 375 -1.78 2.64 26.94
CA VAL A 375 -2.53 3.36 25.91
C VAL A 375 -4.00 3.25 26.28
N ALA A 376 -4.76 4.33 26.15
CA ALA A 376 -6.18 4.27 26.47
C ALA A 376 -6.91 3.33 25.49
N GLN A 377 -7.58 2.30 26.02
CA GLN A 377 -8.18 1.23 25.23
C GLN A 377 -9.68 1.47 25.01
N ARG A 378 -10.11 1.58 23.75
CA ARG A 378 -11.51 1.72 23.31
C ARG A 378 -12.43 0.66 23.93
N ASN A 379 -11.96 -0.58 24.00
CA ASN A 379 -12.75 -1.72 24.50
C ASN A 379 -13.18 -1.55 25.96
N VAL A 380 -12.34 -0.92 26.78
CA VAL A 380 -12.63 -0.71 28.21
C VAL A 380 -13.68 0.38 28.40
N CYS A 381 -13.65 1.45 27.59
CA CYS A 381 -14.69 2.48 27.59
C CYS A 381 -16.04 1.92 27.12
N ALA A 382 -16.04 1.13 26.03
CA ALA A 382 -17.25 0.50 25.51
C ALA A 382 -17.84 -0.52 26.51
N GLN A 383 -17.00 -1.32 27.17
CA GLN A 383 -17.43 -2.21 28.25
C GLN A 383 -18.03 -1.42 29.43
N ALA A 384 -17.42 -0.30 29.82
CA ALA A 384 -17.97 0.54 30.88
C ALA A 384 -19.34 1.13 30.51
N LEU A 385 -19.53 1.59 29.27
CA LEU A 385 -20.84 2.06 28.77
C LEU A 385 -21.89 0.95 28.72
N MET A 386 -21.52 -0.24 28.25
CA MET A 386 -22.40 -1.42 28.26
C MET A 386 -22.81 -1.77 29.69
N LEU A 387 -21.87 -1.76 30.64
CA LEU A 387 -22.17 -2.00 32.05
C LEU A 387 -23.04 -0.89 32.67
N CYS A 388 -22.86 0.38 32.26
CA CYS A 388 -23.75 1.46 32.67
C CYS A 388 -25.19 1.19 32.21
N HIS A 389 -25.35 0.72 30.97
CA HIS A 389 -26.66 0.39 30.40
C HIS A 389 -27.27 -0.86 31.04
N GLU A 390 -26.51 -1.95 31.17
CA GLU A 390 -26.98 -3.22 31.76
C GLU A 390 -27.36 -3.08 33.24
N HIS A 391 -26.64 -2.25 33.99
CA HIS A 391 -26.85 -2.08 35.42
C HIS A 391 -27.57 -0.78 35.79
N ASN A 392 -28.04 -0.02 34.80
CA ASN A 392 -28.74 1.27 34.99
C ASN A 392 -27.95 2.25 35.88
N ILE A 393 -26.63 2.25 35.74
CA ILE A 393 -25.72 3.11 36.50
C ILE A 393 -25.57 4.42 35.75
N ASP A 394 -25.66 5.53 36.48
CA ASP A 394 -25.42 6.86 35.93
C ASP A 394 -24.03 6.93 35.26
N VAL A 395 -24.04 7.16 33.94
CA VAL A 395 -22.86 7.32 33.09
C VAL A 395 -21.96 8.42 33.64
N GLN A 396 -22.56 9.53 34.11
CA GLN A 396 -21.81 10.65 34.66
C GLN A 396 -21.02 10.24 35.92
N ARG A 397 -21.58 9.33 36.73
CA ARG A 397 -20.93 8.77 37.92
C ARG A 397 -19.81 7.78 37.59
N VAL A 398 -19.95 6.98 36.54
CA VAL A 398 -18.92 6.01 36.12
C VAL A 398 -17.70 6.70 35.52
N PHE A 399 -17.89 7.80 34.79
CA PHE A 399 -16.78 8.53 34.18
C PHE A 399 -16.20 9.66 35.04
N SER A 400 -16.79 9.97 36.20
CA SER A 400 -16.29 11.03 37.09
C SER A 400 -15.09 10.61 37.95
N TYR A 401 -14.91 9.31 38.22
CA TYR A 401 -13.78 8.78 39.00
C TYR A 401 -12.99 7.78 38.17
N PRO A 402 -11.84 8.17 37.60
CA PRO A 402 -11.10 7.27 36.75
C PRO A 402 -10.42 6.17 37.57
N MET A 403 -10.86 4.92 37.38
CA MET A 403 -10.32 3.73 38.04
C MET A 403 -8.96 3.27 37.46
N GLY A 404 -8.31 4.11 36.65
CA GLY A 404 -7.04 3.81 36.00
C GLY A 404 -6.12 5.04 35.87
N PRO A 405 -4.84 4.84 35.48
CA PRO A 405 -3.82 5.89 35.43
C PRO A 405 -4.07 6.95 34.35
N ILE A 406 -5.06 6.74 33.48
CA ILE A 406 -5.55 7.70 32.48
C ILE A 406 -7.04 7.88 32.74
N PRO A 407 -7.54 9.12 32.91
CA PRO A 407 -8.96 9.37 32.95
C PRO A 407 -9.69 8.71 31.79
N TRP A 408 -10.77 7.96 32.04
CA TRP A 408 -11.50 7.26 30.96
C TRP A 408 -12.20 8.23 30.00
N ALA A 409 -12.49 9.44 30.46
CA ALA A 409 -12.84 10.60 29.63
C ALA A 409 -11.72 11.04 28.64
N LEU A 410 -10.52 10.48 28.78
CA LEU A 410 -9.35 10.65 27.91
C LEU A 410 -8.99 9.36 27.15
N ALA A 411 -9.90 8.38 27.07
CA ALA A 411 -9.88 7.42 25.96
C ALA A 411 -9.66 8.20 24.66
N SER A 412 -8.79 7.73 23.77
CA SER A 412 -8.38 8.49 22.56
C SER A 412 -9.61 9.17 21.99
N LYS A 413 -9.60 10.51 21.92
CA LYS A 413 -10.75 11.35 21.52
C LYS A 413 -11.29 11.04 20.12
N ASP A 414 -10.79 9.99 19.48
CA ASP A 414 -10.86 9.74 18.06
C ASP A 414 -12.07 8.90 17.62
N CYS A 415 -13.10 8.70 18.48
CA CYS A 415 -14.14 7.70 18.19
C CYS A 415 -15.59 7.99 18.64
N HIS A 416 -15.98 9.21 19.01
CA HIS A 416 -17.39 9.47 19.39
C HIS A 416 -17.99 10.69 18.71
N ARG A 417 -18.81 10.44 17.68
CA ARG A 417 -20.01 11.24 17.41
C ARG A 417 -21.18 10.44 18.01
N ILE A 418 -21.63 10.83 19.19
CA ILE A 418 -22.96 10.41 19.65
C ILE A 418 -23.91 11.31 18.86
N SER A 419 -24.70 10.72 17.97
CA SER A 419 -25.83 11.43 17.37
C SER A 419 -26.76 11.85 18.51
N GLU A 420 -26.82 13.13 18.81
CA GLU A 420 -27.92 13.68 19.61
C GLU A 420 -29.18 13.55 18.75
N GLY A 421 -29.93 12.48 18.98
CA GLY A 421 -31.30 12.36 18.51
C GLY A 421 -32.17 13.29 19.35
N GLY A 422 -32.64 14.36 18.71
CA GLY A 422 -33.88 15.04 19.08
C GLY A 422 -35.04 14.45 18.30
#